data_AF-A0A4Q9LWQ4-F1
#
_entry.id   AF-A0A4Q9LWQ4-F1
#
_cell.length_a   1.000
_cell.length_b   1.000
_cell.length_c   1.000
_cell.angle_alpha   90.00
_cell.angle_beta   90.00
_cell.angle_gamma   90.00
#
_symmetry.space_group_name_H-M   'P 1'
#
loop_
_entity.id
_entity.type
_entity.pdbx_description
1 polymer ?
#
loop_
_entity_poly.entity_id
_entity_poly.type
_entity_poly.pdbx_seq_one_letter_code
_entity_poly.pdbx_strand_id
1 'polypeptide(L)'
;MENVEENLLNSEKRDSKYKQLTKEQRQGILEKLLQQMKENRLKYAEFSMQHKLNTEKARYVPMFLQKRKKSLFFAIDIQKSTLFDIFKISSTVKPTLTDKNKMDRLKFCLSKVNLANNGDLLFDDLYDYVHIDEKWFYLTKVKRSYYLMLNEENPERNCKSKRFITKIMFMAAVARPRYDAHRKLYFDGKIGIWPFVYQEPARRNSKNRAKGTMITKNVESVAAVHCKNMIIDNVIPAIKSKFPPADKKKILYVQQDNAKPHFS
;
A
#
# COMPACT_ATOMS: atom_id res chain seq x y z
N MET A 1 31.38 -32.90 28.82
CA MET A 1 31.69 -33.12 27.38
C MET A 1 31.11 -34.45 26.86
N GLU A 2 30.54 -35.32 27.69
CA GLU A 2 29.94 -36.60 27.25
C GLU A 2 28.54 -36.48 26.60
N ASN A 3 27.84 -35.34 26.71
CA ASN A 3 26.50 -35.15 26.13
C ASN A 3 26.46 -34.58 24.68
N VAL A 4 27.63 -34.36 24.06
CA VAL A 4 27.71 -33.85 22.68
C VAL A 4 27.96 -34.99 21.68
N GLU A 5 28.73 -36.01 22.06
CA GLU A 5 28.98 -37.18 21.22
C GLU A 5 27.74 -38.07 21.03
N GLU A 6 26.91 -38.21 22.06
CA GLU A 6 25.65 -38.97 21.97
C GLU A 6 24.62 -38.29 21.04
N ASN A 7 24.66 -36.96 20.93
CA ASN A 7 23.79 -36.21 20.03
C ASN A 7 24.26 -36.23 18.57
N LEU A 8 25.57 -36.34 18.33
CA LEU A 8 26.16 -36.51 17.00
C LEU A 8 25.90 -37.92 16.44
N LEU A 9 26.00 -38.97 17.28
CA LEU A 9 25.61 -40.34 16.91
C LEU A 9 24.11 -40.45 16.57
N ASN A 10 23.25 -39.66 17.22
CA ASN A 10 21.82 -39.59 16.95
C ASN A 10 21.44 -38.71 15.75
N SER A 11 22.33 -37.84 15.25
CA SER A 11 22.15 -37.18 13.95
C SER A 11 22.52 -38.09 12.78
N GLU A 12 23.59 -38.88 12.90
CA GLU A 12 23.99 -39.83 11.85
C GLU A 12 23.00 -41.00 11.70
N LYS A 13 22.35 -41.42 12.79
CA LYS A 13 21.27 -42.43 12.74
C LYS A 13 20.00 -41.93 12.02
N ARG A 14 19.75 -40.61 11.96
CA ARG A 14 18.54 -40.04 11.34
C ARG A 14 18.58 -40.02 9.80
N ASP A 15 19.77 -40.03 9.20
CA ASP A 15 19.95 -40.13 7.75
C ASP A 15 19.90 -41.57 7.21
N SER A 16 19.84 -42.58 8.09
CA SER A 16 19.74 -44.01 7.71
C SER A 16 18.34 -44.47 7.29
N LYS A 17 17.31 -43.61 7.39
CA LYS A 17 15.91 -44.01 7.16
C LYS A 17 15.54 -44.19 5.69
N TYR A 18 16.41 -43.81 4.76
CA TYR A 18 16.18 -43.96 3.32
C TYR A 18 17.36 -44.67 2.67
N LYS A 19 17.10 -45.83 2.05
CA LYS A 19 18.08 -46.56 1.24
C LYS A 19 18.60 -45.62 0.14
N GLN A 20 19.88 -45.26 0.17
CA GLN A 20 20.48 -44.46 -0.90
C GLN A 20 20.56 -45.33 -2.16
N LEU A 21 19.65 -45.09 -3.10
CA LEU A 21 19.62 -45.80 -4.38
C LEU A 21 20.79 -45.36 -5.27
N THR A 22 21.44 -46.32 -5.95
CA THR A 22 22.44 -46.05 -6.98
C THR A 22 21.80 -45.34 -8.19
N LYS A 23 22.61 -44.69 -9.03
CA LYS A 23 22.11 -44.00 -10.23
C LYS A 23 21.30 -44.94 -11.15
N GLU A 24 21.78 -46.17 -11.33
CA GLU A 24 21.11 -47.20 -12.13
C GLU A 24 19.75 -47.59 -11.55
N GLN A 25 19.67 -47.75 -10.22
CA GLN A 25 18.39 -48.05 -9.56
C GLN A 25 17.38 -46.89 -9.70
N ARG A 26 17.85 -45.64 -9.64
CA ARG A 26 17.00 -44.46 -9.87
C ARG A 26 16.49 -44.40 -11.32
N GLN A 27 17.36 -44.73 -12.28
CA GLN A 27 17.00 -44.74 -13.70
C GLN A 27 15.99 -45.86 -14.01
N GLY A 28 16.18 -47.06 -13.46
CA GLY A 28 15.21 -48.15 -13.60
C GLY A 28 13.85 -47.86 -12.97
N ILE A 29 13.80 -47.10 -11.86
CA ILE A 29 12.54 -46.62 -11.27
C ILE A 29 11.86 -45.60 -12.20
N LEU A 30 12.63 -44.67 -12.78
CA LEU A 30 12.11 -43.66 -13.69
C LEU A 30 11.47 -44.29 -14.94
N GLU A 31 12.14 -45.27 -15.55
CA GLU A 31 11.63 -45.97 -16.74
C GLU A 31 10.35 -46.75 -16.42
N LYS A 32 10.29 -47.42 -15.27
CA LYS A 32 9.05 -48.10 -14.82
C LYS A 32 7.90 -47.13 -14.59
N LEU A 33 8.17 -45.96 -13.99
CA LEU A 33 7.15 -44.93 -13.79
C LEU A 33 6.66 -44.37 -15.12
N LEU A 34 7.56 -44.10 -16.07
CA LEU A 34 7.19 -43.64 -17.41
C LEU A 34 6.34 -44.66 -18.18
N GLN A 35 6.65 -45.95 -18.06
CA GLN A 35 5.86 -47.03 -18.65
C GLN A 35 4.46 -47.10 -18.02
N GLN A 36 4.37 -47.03 -16.68
CA GLN A 36 3.10 -46.99 -15.96
C GLN A 36 2.26 -45.73 -16.29
N MET A 37 2.92 -44.62 -16.63
CA MET A 37 2.28 -43.38 -17.07
C MET A 37 1.63 -43.53 -18.45
N LYS A 38 2.32 -44.18 -19.40
CA LYS A 38 1.78 -44.49 -20.74
C LYS A 38 0.59 -45.45 -20.68
N GLU A 39 0.60 -46.38 -19.73
CA GLU A 39 -0.48 -47.35 -19.51
C GLU A 39 -1.62 -46.80 -18.63
N ASN A 40 -1.57 -45.53 -18.22
CA ASN A 40 -2.55 -44.88 -17.32
C ASN A 40 -2.78 -45.62 -15.99
N ARG A 41 -1.80 -46.42 -15.54
CA ARG A 41 -1.85 -47.18 -14.28
C ARG A 41 -1.28 -46.41 -13.08
N LEU A 42 -0.77 -45.20 -13.31
CA LEU A 42 -0.32 -44.32 -12.23
C LEU A 42 -1.51 -43.65 -11.54
N LYS A 43 -1.70 -43.95 -10.26
CA LYS A 43 -2.71 -43.32 -9.37
C LYS A 43 -2.67 -41.77 -9.34
N TYR A 44 -1.59 -41.15 -9.81
CA TYR A 44 -1.44 -39.70 -9.82
C TYR A 44 -2.35 -38.97 -10.83
N ALA A 45 -2.89 -39.65 -11.85
CA ALA A 45 -3.88 -39.03 -12.75
C ALA A 45 -5.19 -38.66 -12.01
N GLU A 46 -5.61 -39.50 -11.05
CA GLU A 46 -6.76 -39.25 -10.16
C GLU A 46 -6.53 -38.02 -9.27
N PHE A 47 -5.28 -37.79 -8.84
CA PHE A 47 -4.90 -36.64 -8.01
C PHE A 47 -5.18 -35.30 -8.72
N SER A 48 -5.01 -35.21 -10.04
CA SER A 48 -5.29 -33.97 -10.79
C SER A 48 -6.78 -33.62 -10.87
N MET A 49 -7.65 -34.64 -10.97
CA MET A 49 -9.10 -34.47 -10.96
C MET A 49 -9.59 -34.09 -9.55
N GLN A 50 -9.07 -34.75 -8.50
CA GLN A 50 -9.33 -34.38 -7.11
C GLN A 50 -8.86 -32.96 -6.80
N HIS A 51 -7.69 -32.54 -7.28
CA HIS A 51 -7.18 -31.18 -7.07
C HIS A 51 -8.09 -30.11 -7.71
N LYS A 52 -8.63 -30.36 -8.91
CA LYS A 52 -9.62 -29.49 -9.56
C LYS A 52 -10.95 -29.44 -8.80
N LEU A 53 -11.51 -30.60 -8.43
CA LEU A 53 -12.74 -30.69 -7.61
C LEU A 53 -12.60 -29.95 -6.28
N ASN A 54 -11.42 -30.04 -5.67
CA ASN A 54 -11.07 -29.45 -4.39
C ASN A 54 -10.95 -27.91 -4.44
N THR A 55 -10.44 -27.36 -5.54
CA THR A 55 -10.45 -25.90 -5.76
C THR A 55 -11.84 -25.32 -5.97
N GLU A 56 -12.77 -26.07 -6.57
CA GLU A 56 -14.16 -25.62 -6.70
C GLU A 56 -14.88 -25.57 -5.36
N LYS A 57 -14.68 -26.58 -4.49
CA LYS A 57 -15.23 -26.59 -3.13
C LYS A 57 -14.81 -25.34 -2.32
N ALA A 58 -13.58 -24.86 -2.53
CA ALA A 58 -13.08 -23.64 -1.88
C ALA A 58 -13.93 -22.39 -2.18
N ARG A 59 -14.56 -22.31 -3.36
CA ARG A 59 -15.42 -21.17 -3.75
C ARG A 59 -16.71 -21.09 -2.93
N TYR A 60 -17.21 -22.22 -2.47
CA TYR A 60 -18.44 -22.32 -1.70
C TYR A 60 -18.23 -22.15 -0.18
N VAL A 61 -16.97 -22.09 0.27
CA VAL A 61 -16.65 -21.85 1.69
C VAL A 61 -16.95 -20.39 2.04
N PRO A 62 -17.73 -20.11 3.11
CA PRO A 62 -17.97 -18.73 3.56
C PRO A 62 -16.67 -17.96 3.85
N MET A 63 -16.61 -16.68 3.46
CA MET A 63 -15.39 -15.87 3.57
C MET A 63 -14.81 -15.77 4.99
N PHE A 64 -15.64 -15.89 6.04
CA PHE A 64 -15.14 -15.85 7.41
C PHE A 64 -14.25 -17.07 7.76
N LEU A 65 -14.47 -18.22 7.12
CA LEU A 65 -13.65 -19.43 7.24
C LEU A 65 -12.42 -19.40 6.32
N GLN A 66 -12.35 -18.46 5.37
CA GLN A 66 -11.21 -18.30 4.46
C GLN A 66 -10.09 -17.39 5.00
N LYS A 67 -10.27 -16.81 6.20
CA LYS A 67 -9.30 -15.86 6.78
C LYS A 67 -7.92 -16.46 7.07
N ARG A 68 -7.88 -17.75 7.43
CA ARG A 68 -6.66 -18.49 7.75
C ARG A 68 -6.59 -19.72 6.87
N LYS A 69 -5.41 -20.02 6.30
CA LYS A 69 -5.19 -21.23 5.50
C LYS A 69 -5.72 -22.49 6.23
N LYS A 70 -5.40 -22.65 7.53
CA LYS A 70 -5.88 -23.77 8.38
C LYS A 70 -7.41 -23.91 8.43
N SER A 71 -8.12 -22.79 8.50
CA SER A 71 -9.59 -22.79 8.58
C SER A 71 -10.21 -23.18 7.23
N LEU A 72 -9.61 -22.72 6.13
CA LEU A 72 -10.01 -23.12 4.78
C LEU A 72 -9.79 -24.62 4.55
N PHE A 73 -8.65 -25.15 4.97
CA PHE A 73 -8.34 -26.59 4.85
C PHE A 73 -9.35 -27.47 5.58
N PHE A 74 -9.71 -27.08 6.81
CA PHE A 74 -10.72 -27.79 7.59
C PHE A 74 -12.10 -27.71 6.93
N ALA A 75 -12.47 -26.56 6.36
CA ALA A 75 -13.77 -26.37 5.72
C ALA A 75 -13.91 -27.13 4.39
N ILE A 76 -12.81 -27.44 3.69
CA ILE A 76 -12.82 -28.19 2.43
C ILE A 76 -12.51 -29.68 2.66
N ASP A 77 -12.15 -30.06 3.89
CA ASP A 77 -11.71 -31.41 4.26
C ASP A 77 -10.48 -31.88 3.46
N ILE A 78 -9.44 -31.03 3.42
CA ILE A 78 -8.20 -31.29 2.68
C ILE A 78 -6.99 -31.04 3.59
N GLN A 79 -5.95 -31.86 3.43
CA GLN A 79 -4.66 -31.60 4.08
C GLN A 79 -4.01 -30.30 3.60
N LYS A 80 -3.39 -29.58 4.54
CA LYS A 80 -2.71 -28.29 4.28
C LYS A 80 -1.67 -28.34 3.16
N SER A 81 -1.03 -29.49 2.97
CA SER A 81 0.00 -29.74 1.95
C SER A 81 -0.56 -29.93 0.54
N THR A 82 -1.88 -29.94 0.35
CA THR A 82 -2.50 -30.38 -0.92
C THR A 82 -3.11 -29.23 -1.73
N LEU A 83 -3.11 -27.99 -1.23
CA LEU A 83 -3.58 -26.81 -1.98
C LEU A 83 -2.47 -25.77 -2.08
N PHE A 84 -1.69 -25.84 -3.16
CA PHE A 84 -0.55 -24.94 -3.39
C PHE A 84 -0.97 -23.62 -4.06
N ASP A 85 -2.06 -23.62 -4.83
CA ASP A 85 -2.51 -22.47 -5.63
C ASP A 85 -3.47 -21.52 -4.88
N ILE A 86 -3.17 -21.19 -3.62
CA ILE A 86 -3.93 -20.19 -2.85
C ILE A 86 -3.14 -18.89 -2.74
N PHE A 87 -3.67 -17.82 -3.34
CA PHE A 87 -3.17 -16.46 -3.15
C PHE A 87 -3.90 -15.76 -2.00
N LYS A 88 -3.14 -15.04 -1.17
CA LYS A 88 -3.70 -14.22 -0.10
C LYS A 88 -4.07 -12.85 -0.66
N ILE A 89 -5.36 -12.54 -0.65
CA ILE A 89 -5.87 -11.21 -0.99
C ILE A 89 -6.31 -10.51 0.30
N SER A 90 -6.06 -9.22 0.40
CA SER A 90 -6.60 -8.36 1.45
C SER A 90 -7.67 -7.45 0.88
N SER A 91 -8.85 -7.43 1.48
CA SER A 91 -9.86 -6.41 1.23
C SER A 91 -9.81 -5.35 2.34
N THR A 92 -10.14 -4.10 1.99
CA THR A 92 -10.29 -3.00 2.94
C THR A 92 -11.77 -2.61 2.98
N VAL A 93 -12.29 -2.32 4.17
CA VAL A 93 -13.65 -1.79 4.33
C VAL A 93 -13.72 -0.43 3.64
N LYS A 94 -14.69 -0.27 2.74
CA LYS A 94 -14.96 1.00 2.05
C LYS A 94 -16.28 1.57 2.59
N PRO A 95 -16.43 2.89 2.67
CA PRO A 95 -17.71 3.49 3.01
C PRO A 95 -18.77 3.12 1.97
N THR A 96 -19.96 2.75 2.44
CA THR A 96 -21.09 2.41 1.57
C THR A 96 -21.58 3.67 0.85
N LEU A 97 -21.69 3.60 -0.48
CA LEU A 97 -22.23 4.69 -1.28
C LEU A 97 -23.74 4.58 -1.36
N THR A 98 -24.46 5.61 -0.90
CA THR A 98 -25.88 5.77 -1.15
C THR A 98 -26.11 6.01 -2.65
N ASP A 99 -27.33 5.76 -3.15
CA ASP A 99 -27.63 5.97 -4.57
C ASP A 99 -27.49 7.44 -4.98
N LYS A 100 -27.80 8.37 -4.07
CA LYS A 100 -27.48 9.79 -4.23
C LYS A 100 -25.98 10.02 -4.46
N ASN A 101 -25.12 9.46 -3.61
CA ASN A 101 -23.66 9.60 -3.75
C ASN A 101 -23.16 9.01 -5.08
N LYS A 102 -23.75 7.90 -5.55
CA LYS A 102 -23.41 7.31 -6.85
C LYS A 102 -23.80 8.24 -8.00
N MET A 103 -25.01 8.79 -7.96
CA MET A 103 -25.49 9.74 -8.97
C MET A 103 -24.64 11.03 -9.00
N ASP A 104 -24.33 11.60 -7.84
CA ASP A 104 -23.53 12.82 -7.77
C ASP A 104 -22.11 12.59 -8.30
N ARG A 105 -21.52 11.44 -8.00
CA ARG A 105 -20.23 11.02 -8.59
C ARG A 105 -20.31 10.82 -10.10
N LEU A 106 -21.38 10.21 -10.61
CA LEU A 106 -21.58 10.01 -12.04
C LEU A 106 -21.71 11.36 -12.76
N LYS A 107 -22.52 12.28 -12.22
CA LYS A 107 -22.66 13.65 -12.75
C LYS A 107 -21.32 14.38 -12.76
N PHE A 108 -20.54 14.27 -11.68
CA PHE A 108 -19.19 14.83 -11.64
C PHE A 108 -18.30 14.25 -12.74
N CYS A 109 -18.27 12.91 -12.91
CA CYS A 109 -17.48 12.29 -13.97
C CYS A 109 -17.93 12.75 -15.37
N LEU A 110 -19.24 12.82 -15.63
CA LEU A 110 -19.78 13.29 -16.91
C LEU A 110 -19.44 14.76 -17.19
N SER A 111 -19.36 15.61 -16.15
CA SER A 111 -18.91 17.00 -16.31
C SER A 111 -17.45 17.13 -16.77
N LYS A 112 -16.68 16.04 -16.71
CA LYS A 112 -15.28 15.96 -17.17
C LYS A 112 -15.13 15.26 -18.51
N VAL A 113 -16.23 15.03 -19.22
CA VAL A 113 -16.25 14.43 -20.55
C VAL A 113 -16.79 15.47 -21.52
N ASN A 114 -16.01 15.74 -22.56
CA ASN A 114 -16.33 16.67 -23.64
C ASN A 114 -16.63 15.89 -24.92
N LEU A 115 -17.54 16.41 -25.74
CA LEU A 115 -17.80 15.89 -27.08
C LEU A 115 -16.81 16.52 -28.06
N ALA A 116 -16.03 15.68 -28.74
CA ALA A 116 -15.12 16.11 -29.79
C ALA A 116 -15.89 16.36 -31.10
N ASN A 117 -15.28 17.15 -31.99
CA ASN A 117 -15.90 17.53 -33.27
C ASN A 117 -16.24 16.34 -34.18
N ASN A 118 -15.58 15.19 -33.98
CA ASN A 118 -15.82 13.95 -34.71
C ASN A 118 -16.90 13.07 -34.04
N GLY A 119 -17.54 13.53 -32.96
CA GLY A 119 -18.55 12.80 -32.21
C GLY A 119 -18.00 11.91 -31.08
N ASP A 120 -16.68 11.85 -30.90
CA ASP A 120 -16.07 11.05 -29.83
C ASP A 120 -16.19 11.72 -28.46
N LEU A 121 -16.25 10.92 -27.40
CA LEU A 121 -16.19 11.39 -26.02
C LEU A 121 -14.75 11.42 -25.53
N LEU A 122 -14.25 12.60 -25.20
CA LEU A 122 -12.89 12.80 -24.68
C LEU A 122 -12.94 13.32 -23.24
N PHE A 123 -12.04 12.83 -22.40
CA PHE A 123 -11.86 13.41 -21.07
C PHE A 123 -11.23 14.79 -21.16
N ASP A 124 -11.65 15.68 -20.27
CA ASP A 124 -11.02 16.97 -20.01
C ASP A 124 -9.50 16.78 -19.72
N ASP A 125 -8.67 17.68 -20.26
CA ASP A 125 -7.24 17.64 -20.04
C ASP A 125 -6.85 18.02 -18.61
N LEU A 126 -7.74 18.74 -17.89
CA LEU A 126 -7.54 19.18 -16.51
C LEU A 126 -6.23 19.96 -16.30
N TYR A 127 -5.66 20.58 -17.34
CA TYR A 127 -4.41 21.32 -17.23
C TYR A 127 -4.56 22.63 -16.46
N ASP A 128 -5.79 23.12 -16.33
CA ASP A 128 -6.21 24.28 -15.53
C ASP A 128 -6.60 23.91 -14.09
N TYR A 129 -6.54 22.63 -13.69
CA TYR A 129 -6.84 22.19 -12.33
C TYR A 129 -5.59 22.11 -11.44
N VAL A 130 -5.75 22.62 -10.22
CA VAL A 130 -4.85 22.42 -9.09
C VAL A 130 -5.62 21.67 -8.00
N HIS A 131 -5.15 20.49 -7.65
CA HIS A 131 -5.70 19.68 -6.57
C HIS A 131 -4.99 19.98 -5.26
N ILE A 132 -5.75 20.24 -4.21
CA ILE A 132 -5.26 20.45 -2.85
C ILE A 132 -5.83 19.36 -1.95
N ASP A 133 -4.99 18.83 -1.06
CA ASP A 133 -5.40 17.86 -0.03
C ASP A 133 -4.59 18.07 1.25
N GLU A 134 -5.22 17.79 2.39
CA GLU A 134 -4.57 17.74 3.70
C GLU A 134 -4.26 16.30 4.11
N LYS A 135 -3.03 16.10 4.60
CA LYS A 135 -2.60 14.78 5.06
C LYS A 135 -1.79 14.84 6.34
N TRP A 136 -2.11 13.95 7.28
CA TRP A 136 -1.29 13.71 8.46
C TRP A 136 -0.07 12.86 8.12
N PHE A 137 1.11 13.41 8.41
CA PHE A 137 2.38 12.70 8.35
C PHE A 137 2.86 12.38 9.76
N TYR A 138 3.22 11.12 9.99
CA TYR A 138 3.80 10.66 11.25
C TYR A 138 5.31 10.68 11.12
N LEU A 139 6.01 11.26 12.11
CA LEU A 139 7.47 11.28 12.16
C LEU A 139 8.04 9.86 12.07
N THR A 140 7.32 8.89 12.62
CA THR A 140 7.68 7.49 12.48
C THR A 140 6.45 6.59 12.37
N LYS A 141 6.53 5.53 11.56
CA LYS A 141 5.44 4.56 11.42
C LYS A 141 5.48 3.57 12.58
N VAL A 142 4.31 3.24 13.12
CA VAL A 142 4.16 2.22 14.18
C VAL A 142 4.69 0.87 13.72
N LYS A 143 4.36 0.47 12.49
CA LYS A 143 4.86 -0.74 11.86
C LYS A 143 5.72 -0.35 10.66
N ARG A 144 6.98 -0.80 10.64
CA ARG A 144 7.87 -0.75 9.47
C ARG A 144 8.36 -2.16 9.19
N SER A 145 8.51 -2.48 7.92
CA SER A 145 9.15 -3.70 7.47
C SER A 145 10.57 -3.36 7.06
N TYR A 146 11.52 -4.20 7.45
CA TYR A 146 12.93 -4.09 7.14
C TYR A 146 13.34 -5.35 6.38
N TYR A 147 14.21 -5.19 5.39
CA TYR A 147 14.98 -6.30 4.85
C TYR A 147 16.27 -6.36 5.67
N LEU A 148 16.57 -7.51 6.26
CA LEU A 148 17.75 -7.73 7.09
C LEU A 148 18.55 -8.85 6.47
N MET A 149 19.88 -8.76 6.59
CA MET A 149 20.77 -9.87 6.24
C MET A 149 20.66 -10.98 7.31
N LEU A 150 21.01 -12.22 6.96
CA LEU A 150 20.88 -13.41 7.83
C LEU A 150 21.50 -13.24 9.23
N ASN A 151 22.56 -12.44 9.34
CA ASN A 151 23.32 -12.21 10.57
C ASN A 151 23.10 -10.81 11.16
N GLU A 152 22.11 -10.07 10.67
CA GLU A 152 21.81 -8.73 11.15
C GLU A 152 20.77 -8.78 12.27
N GLU A 153 21.02 -8.03 13.33
CA GLU A 153 20.09 -7.96 14.46
C GLU A 153 18.81 -7.21 14.09
N ASN A 154 17.70 -7.62 14.71
CA ASN A 154 16.42 -6.97 14.49
C ASN A 154 16.45 -5.53 15.03
N PRO A 155 16.02 -4.53 14.24
CA PRO A 155 16.05 -3.15 14.68
C PRO A 155 15.05 -2.91 15.81
N GLU A 156 15.55 -2.52 16.98
CA GLU A 156 14.72 -2.14 18.11
C GLU A 156 14.20 -0.70 17.98
N ARG A 157 12.90 -0.52 18.17
CA ARG A 157 12.25 0.79 18.11
C ARG A 157 11.27 0.97 19.25
N ASN A 158 11.74 1.63 20.30
CA ASN A 158 11.00 1.80 21.54
C ASN A 158 10.38 3.21 21.65
N CYS A 159 9.12 3.28 22.08
CA CYS A 159 8.45 4.52 22.47
C CYS A 159 7.49 4.23 23.63
N LYS A 160 7.31 5.19 24.55
CA LYS A 160 6.46 4.99 25.74
C LYS A 160 4.99 4.69 25.39
N SER A 161 4.46 5.33 24.34
CA SER A 161 3.13 5.05 23.80
C SER A 161 3.04 5.52 22.35
N LYS A 162 2.30 4.77 21.53
CA LYS A 162 2.00 5.12 20.13
C LYS A 162 1.28 6.46 19.99
N ARG A 163 0.57 6.90 21.05
CA ARG A 163 -0.12 8.20 21.08
C ARG A 163 0.84 9.40 21.08
N PHE A 164 2.08 9.21 21.53
CA PHE A 164 3.11 10.26 21.56
C PHE A 164 3.93 10.36 20.27
N ILE A 165 3.62 9.56 19.25
CA ILE A 165 4.27 9.72 17.95
C ILE A 165 3.82 11.06 17.36
N THR A 166 4.77 11.98 17.19
CA THR A 166 4.53 13.27 16.58
C THR A 166 3.91 13.08 15.19
N LYS A 167 2.76 13.73 14.99
CA LYS A 167 2.08 13.83 13.71
C LYS A 167 1.92 15.30 13.34
N ILE A 168 2.16 15.61 12.08
CA ILE A 168 2.06 16.97 11.54
C ILE A 168 1.14 16.89 10.33
N MET A 169 0.13 17.76 10.27
CA MET A 169 -0.71 17.88 9.09
C MET A 169 0.01 18.74 8.07
N PHE A 170 -0.05 18.35 6.80
CA PHE A 170 0.44 19.14 5.69
C PHE A 170 -0.68 19.36 4.69
N MET A 171 -0.75 20.55 4.12
CA MET A 171 -1.50 20.82 2.89
C MET A 171 -0.55 20.64 1.71
N ALA A 172 -0.95 19.87 0.70
CA ALA A 172 -0.19 19.69 -0.53
C ALA A 172 -1.01 20.19 -1.71
N ALA A 173 -0.35 20.87 -2.66
CA ALA A 173 -0.96 21.31 -3.91
C ALA A 173 -0.20 20.68 -5.09
N VAL A 174 -0.95 20.05 -6.00
CA VAL A 174 -0.43 19.35 -7.16
C VAL A 174 -1.33 19.62 -8.37
N ALA A 175 -0.72 19.79 -9.54
CA ALA A 175 -1.40 19.90 -10.82
C ALA A 175 -0.94 18.79 -11.77
N ARG A 176 -1.63 18.63 -12.89
CA ARG A 176 -1.26 17.62 -13.88
C ARG A 176 0.12 17.94 -14.49
N PRO A 177 1.08 16.99 -14.44
CA PRO A 177 2.38 17.16 -15.09
C PRO A 177 2.23 17.35 -16.60
N ARG A 178 3.03 18.25 -17.18
CA ARG A 178 2.99 18.56 -18.62
C ARG A 178 4.28 19.21 -19.09
N TYR A 179 4.52 19.17 -20.39
CA TYR A 179 5.65 19.89 -20.98
C TYR A 179 5.35 21.40 -21.05
N ASP A 180 6.27 22.22 -20.56
CA ASP A 180 6.21 23.68 -20.65
C ASP A 180 7.10 24.15 -21.80
N ALA A 181 6.47 24.45 -22.94
CA ALA A 181 7.17 24.89 -24.15
C ALA A 181 7.92 26.23 -23.96
N HIS A 182 7.44 27.11 -23.09
CA HIS A 182 8.08 28.40 -22.83
C HIS A 182 9.39 28.23 -22.06
N ARG A 183 9.40 27.31 -21.08
CA ARG A 183 10.61 27.01 -20.29
C ARG A 183 11.47 25.91 -20.90
N LYS A 184 10.99 25.25 -21.98
CA LYS A 184 11.57 24.04 -22.58
C LYS A 184 11.86 22.94 -21.55
N LEU A 185 11.02 22.85 -20.52
CA LEU A 185 11.18 21.97 -19.36
C LEU A 185 9.88 21.25 -19.06
N TYR A 186 9.99 20.09 -18.41
CA TYR A 186 8.81 19.35 -17.97
C TYR A 186 8.34 19.87 -16.61
N PHE A 187 7.10 20.35 -16.54
CA PHE A 187 6.46 20.69 -15.28
C PHE A 187 6.00 19.40 -14.60
N ASP A 188 6.58 19.10 -13.44
CA ASP A 188 6.35 17.85 -12.71
C ASP A 188 5.04 17.83 -11.91
N GLY A 189 4.23 18.89 -12.01
CA GLY A 189 2.96 19.02 -11.31
C GLY A 189 3.07 19.43 -9.84
N LYS A 190 4.27 19.44 -9.24
CA LYS A 190 4.41 19.70 -7.80
C LYS A 190 4.45 21.19 -7.52
N ILE A 191 3.42 21.69 -6.86
CA ILE A 191 3.33 23.12 -6.52
C ILE A 191 3.94 23.35 -5.15
N GLY A 192 3.55 22.58 -4.15
CA GLY A 192 4.16 22.68 -2.83
C GLY A 192 3.51 21.81 -1.78
N ILE A 193 4.15 21.80 -0.62
CA ILE A 193 3.67 21.13 0.57
C ILE A 193 4.00 22.02 1.78
N TRP A 194 3.01 22.28 2.63
CA TRP A 194 3.12 23.23 3.72
C TRP A 194 2.63 22.61 5.03
N PRO A 195 3.45 22.60 6.09
CA PRO A 195 3.06 22.09 7.39
C PRO A 195 2.14 23.06 8.14
N PHE A 196 1.15 22.53 8.85
CA PHE A 196 0.41 23.28 9.86
C PHE A 196 1.20 23.32 11.17
N VAL A 197 2.04 24.34 11.31
CA VAL A 197 2.91 24.56 12.46
C VAL A 197 2.92 26.03 12.89
N TYR A 198 3.31 26.27 14.13
CA TYR A 198 3.59 27.60 14.66
C TYR A 198 4.91 27.58 15.44
N GLN A 199 5.51 28.75 15.65
CA GLN A 199 6.70 28.86 16.50
C GLN A 199 6.31 29.44 17.87
N GLU A 200 6.87 28.87 18.93
CA GLU A 200 6.77 29.41 20.29
C GLU A 200 8.10 29.32 21.03
N PRO A 201 8.39 30.27 21.94
CA PRO A 201 9.60 30.21 22.75
C PRO A 201 9.54 29.05 23.76
N ALA A 202 10.65 28.35 23.91
CA ALA A 202 10.80 27.27 24.88
C ALA A 202 10.48 27.74 26.30
N ARG A 203 9.47 27.16 26.94
CA ARG A 203 9.07 27.53 28.32
C ARG A 203 10.08 27.12 29.40
N ARG A 204 10.83 26.04 29.17
CA ARG A 204 11.77 25.44 30.13
C ARG A 204 13.12 25.18 29.45
N ASN A 205 14.19 25.27 30.24
CA ASN A 205 15.48 24.72 29.86
C ASN A 205 15.37 23.20 29.73
N SER A 206 16.06 22.64 28.75
CA SER A 206 16.34 21.22 28.65
C SER A 206 17.78 21.02 28.20
N LYS A 207 18.28 19.78 28.31
CA LYS A 207 19.62 19.42 27.85
C LYS A 207 19.91 19.85 26.40
N ASN A 208 18.86 19.90 25.56
CA ASN A 208 19.00 20.14 24.12
C ASN A 208 18.51 21.53 23.68
N ARG A 209 18.00 22.36 24.60
CA ARG A 209 17.57 23.74 24.30
C ARG A 209 17.46 24.61 25.54
N ALA A 210 17.93 25.84 25.43
CA ALA A 210 17.69 26.87 26.42
C ALA A 210 16.23 27.34 26.40
N LYS A 211 15.79 27.93 27.51
CA LYS A 211 14.53 28.66 27.63
C LYS A 211 14.58 29.86 26.69
N GLY A 212 13.48 30.15 26.01
CA GLY A 212 13.38 31.24 25.04
C GLY A 212 13.76 30.85 23.60
N THR A 213 14.44 29.72 23.36
CA THR A 213 14.70 29.25 21.98
C THR A 213 13.37 29.01 21.25
N MET A 214 13.22 29.56 20.04
CA MET A 214 12.01 29.37 19.22
C MET A 214 11.90 27.91 18.76
N ILE A 215 10.76 27.28 19.04
CA ILE A 215 10.48 25.88 18.70
C ILE A 215 9.27 25.83 17.78
N THR A 216 9.41 25.07 16.70
CA THR A 216 8.28 24.72 15.84
C THR A 216 7.40 23.65 16.51
N LYS A 217 6.13 23.97 16.71
CA LYS A 217 5.10 23.07 17.23
C LYS A 217 4.04 22.79 16.18
N ASN A 218 3.43 21.61 16.26
CA ASN A 218 2.30 21.23 15.43
C ASN A 218 1.02 21.93 15.88
N VAL A 219 0.19 22.32 14.92
CA VAL A 219 -1.20 22.68 15.19
C VAL A 219 -1.97 21.37 15.46
N GLU A 220 -2.52 21.21 16.66
CA GLU A 220 -3.21 19.97 17.05
C GLU A 220 -4.56 19.78 16.35
N SER A 221 -5.29 20.88 16.16
CA SER A 221 -6.59 20.92 15.49
C SER A 221 -6.58 21.98 14.39
N VAL A 222 -6.64 21.53 13.15
CA VAL A 222 -6.68 22.41 11.98
C VAL A 222 -8.14 22.77 11.71
N ALA A 223 -8.46 24.04 11.94
CA ALA A 223 -9.78 24.62 11.66
C ALA A 223 -9.83 25.29 10.27
N ALA A 224 -11.03 25.63 9.82
CA ALA A 224 -11.32 26.28 8.53
C ALA A 224 -10.40 27.46 8.21
N VAL A 225 -10.24 28.36 9.19
CA VAL A 225 -9.41 29.57 9.07
C VAL A 225 -7.95 29.23 8.74
N HIS A 226 -7.41 28.15 9.32
CA HIS A 226 -6.04 27.73 9.06
C HIS A 226 -5.88 27.25 7.61
N CYS A 227 -6.83 26.45 7.10
CA CYS A 227 -6.83 26.00 5.71
C CYS A 227 -6.95 27.20 4.75
N LYS A 228 -7.87 28.12 5.02
CA LYS A 228 -8.06 29.34 4.22
C LYS A 228 -6.79 30.18 4.15
N ASN A 229 -6.17 30.46 5.28
CA ASN A 229 -4.91 31.21 5.33
C ASN A 229 -3.78 30.46 4.60
N MET A 230 -3.70 29.13 4.74
CA MET A 230 -2.74 28.33 4.00
C MET A 230 -2.90 28.47 2.49
N ILE A 231 -4.14 28.48 1.99
CA ILE A 231 -4.42 28.67 0.57
C ILE A 231 -4.02 30.08 0.11
N ILE A 232 -4.42 31.11 0.86
CA ILE A 232 -4.17 32.52 0.51
C ILE A 232 -2.68 32.86 0.56
N ASP A 233 -2.02 32.50 1.66
CA ASP A 233 -0.66 32.94 1.96
C ASP A 233 0.40 32.08 1.29
N ASN A 234 0.09 30.81 0.99
CA ASN A 234 1.08 29.85 0.49
C ASN A 234 0.71 29.27 -0.88
N VAL A 235 -0.48 28.68 -1.01
CA VAL A 235 -0.84 27.94 -2.24
C VAL A 235 -0.98 28.87 -3.43
N ILE A 236 -1.76 29.94 -3.33
CA ILE A 236 -2.00 30.89 -4.43
C ILE A 236 -0.69 31.53 -4.91
N PRO A 237 0.19 32.06 -4.03
CA PRO A 237 1.50 32.55 -4.45
C PRO A 237 2.37 31.50 -5.14
N ALA A 238 2.37 30.26 -4.64
CA ALA A 238 3.13 29.18 -5.24
C ALA A 238 2.60 28.76 -6.62
N ILE A 239 1.28 28.76 -6.82
CA ILE A 239 0.67 28.58 -8.14
C ILE A 239 1.18 29.67 -9.07
N LYS A 240 1.03 30.95 -8.70
CA LYS A 240 1.46 32.09 -9.55
C LYS A 240 2.95 32.02 -9.96
N SER A 241 3.79 31.51 -9.07
CA SER A 241 5.24 31.37 -9.30
C SER A 241 5.59 30.17 -10.18
N LYS A 242 5.07 28.98 -9.84
CA LYS A 242 5.52 27.72 -10.44
C LYS A 242 4.74 27.30 -11.68
N PHE A 243 3.46 27.65 -11.77
CA PHE A 243 2.59 27.18 -12.85
C PHE A 243 3.11 27.64 -14.23
N PRO A 244 2.98 26.79 -15.28
CA PRO A 244 3.44 27.12 -16.62
C PRO A 244 2.92 28.48 -17.13
N PRO A 245 3.78 29.35 -17.69
CA PRO A 245 3.41 30.69 -18.13
C PRO A 245 2.28 30.71 -19.17
N ALA A 246 2.22 29.70 -20.04
CA ALA A 246 1.20 29.58 -21.09
C ALA A 246 -0.23 29.58 -20.53
N ASP A 247 -0.42 29.14 -19.29
CA ASP A 247 -1.73 29.03 -18.65
C ASP A 247 -2.03 30.17 -17.67
N LYS A 248 -1.13 31.15 -17.51
CA LYS A 248 -1.34 32.31 -16.61
C LYS A 248 -2.52 33.20 -17.00
N LYS A 249 -2.95 33.14 -18.27
CA LYS A 249 -4.11 33.89 -18.78
C LYS A 249 -5.42 33.10 -18.67
N LYS A 250 -5.36 31.83 -18.29
CA LYS A 250 -6.54 30.98 -18.12
C LYS A 250 -7.06 31.09 -16.69
N ILE A 251 -8.36 30.85 -16.54
CA ILE A 251 -8.96 30.63 -15.23
C ILE A 251 -8.40 29.30 -14.71
N LEU A 252 -7.85 29.30 -13.50
CA LEU A 252 -7.39 28.09 -12.84
C LEU A 252 -8.40 27.66 -11.78
N TYR A 253 -8.73 26.38 -11.77
CA TYR A 253 -9.65 25.79 -10.82
C TYR A 253 -8.88 25.12 -9.70
N VAL A 254 -9.16 25.54 -8.46
CA VAL A 254 -8.65 24.87 -7.28
C VAL A 254 -9.68 23.85 -6.82
N GLN A 255 -9.32 22.57 -6.86
CA GLN A 255 -10.14 21.48 -6.38
C GLN A 255 -9.68 21.01 -5.00
N GLN A 256 -10.64 20.86 -4.08
CA GLN A 256 -10.46 20.30 -2.75
C GLN A 256 -11.64 19.37 -2.42
N ASP A 257 -11.59 18.67 -1.30
CA ASP A 257 -12.70 17.81 -0.86
C ASP A 257 -13.86 18.62 -0.25
N ASN A 258 -14.93 17.92 0.14
CA ASN A 258 -16.11 18.55 0.75
C ASN A 258 -16.08 18.50 2.29
N ALA A 259 -14.91 18.51 2.93
CA ALA A 259 -14.84 18.51 4.39
C ALA A 259 -15.37 19.85 4.95
N LYS A 260 -16.11 19.77 6.07
CA LYS A 260 -16.77 20.93 6.71
C LYS A 260 -15.87 22.17 6.88
N PRO A 261 -14.58 22.04 7.27
CA PRO A 261 -13.70 23.19 7.42
C PRO A 261 -13.47 24.00 6.14
N HIS A 262 -13.77 23.48 4.95
CA HIS A 262 -13.54 24.21 3.70
C HIS A 262 -14.64 25.22 3.34
N PHE A 263 -15.80 25.15 3.99
CA PHE A 263 -16.98 25.98 3.70
C PHE A 263 -17.37 26.92 4.84
N SER A 264 -16.55 26.99 5.90
CA SER A 264 -16.80 27.83 7.08
C SER A 264 -16.09 29.17 6.98
#